data_AF-A0A925V972-F1
#
_entry.id   AF-A0A925V972-F1
#
_cell.length_a   1.000
_cell.length_b   1.000
_cell.length_c   1.000
_cell.angle_alpha   90.00
_cell.angle_beta   90.00
_cell.angle_gamma   90.00
#
_symmetry.space_group_name_H-M   'P 1'
#
loop_
_entity.id
_entity.type
_entity.pdbx_description
1 polymer ?
#
loop_
_entity_poly.entity_id
_entity_poly.type
_entity_poly.pdbx_seq_one_letter_code
_entity_poly.pdbx_strand_id
1 'polypeptide(L)'
;MTRTISAWRLIEPGDRVMVALSGGKDSYTLFELLWRARARAPFAFDIVGVHLDQGQPGYDGAPLRAWLEAFGAPFEIVQRDTYSKVIELVDDASNKSYCGPCSRLRRGILYGVAERLGCNKIALGHHRDDALETLLMNLFHGGRMQAMPAGYTTDDGRFQVIRPLIECAESDIAEHARVAGYPILPCNLCGSQAGLQR
;
A
#
# COMPACT_ATOMS: atom_id res chain seq x y z
N MET A 1 -5.19 11.34 -9.88
CA MET A 1 -5.99 10.29 -9.21
C MET A 1 -7.39 10.10 -9.80
N THR A 2 -8.35 11.03 -9.67
CA THR A 2 -9.76 10.78 -10.14
C THR A 2 -9.86 10.42 -11.62
N ARG A 3 -9.12 11.12 -12.50
CA ARG A 3 -9.01 10.76 -13.92
C ARG A 3 -8.56 9.31 -14.12
N THR A 4 -7.56 8.88 -13.37
CA THR A 4 -7.01 7.51 -13.39
C THR A 4 -8.07 6.50 -12.93
N ILE A 5 -8.79 6.78 -11.84
CA ILE A 5 -9.88 5.92 -11.36
C ILE A 5 -10.94 5.72 -12.46
N SER A 6 -11.35 6.79 -13.15
CA SER A 6 -12.34 6.73 -14.23
C SER A 6 -11.81 6.02 -15.48
N ALA A 7 -10.60 6.37 -15.94
CA ALA A 7 -10.01 5.81 -17.15
C ALA A 7 -9.79 4.30 -17.06
N TRP A 8 -9.40 3.81 -15.89
CA TRP A 8 -9.12 2.40 -15.64
C TRP A 8 -10.26 1.66 -14.94
N ARG A 9 -11.42 2.32 -14.72
CA ARG A 9 -12.59 1.79 -13.99
C ARG A 9 -12.19 1.10 -12.68
N LEU A 10 -11.30 1.73 -11.91
CA LEU A 10 -10.72 1.12 -10.70
C LEU A 10 -11.75 0.94 -9.58
N ILE A 11 -12.80 1.77 -9.54
CA ILE A 11 -13.85 1.76 -8.53
C ILE A 11 -15.20 1.85 -9.23
N GLU A 12 -16.15 1.04 -8.78
CA GLU A 12 -17.48 0.83 -9.31
C GLU A 12 -18.53 0.92 -8.19
N PRO A 13 -19.82 1.11 -8.52
CA PRO A 13 -20.88 1.20 -7.53
C PRO A 13 -20.94 -0.02 -6.61
N GLY A 14 -21.04 0.22 -5.31
CA GLY A 14 -21.14 -0.83 -4.29
C GLY A 14 -19.81 -1.46 -3.88
N ASP A 15 -18.68 -1.01 -4.43
CA ASP A 15 -17.37 -1.47 -3.99
C ASP A 15 -17.12 -1.16 -2.52
N ARG A 16 -16.43 -2.07 -1.84
CA ARG A 16 -15.82 -1.83 -0.53
C ARG A 16 -14.31 -1.94 -0.66
N VAL A 17 -13.64 -0.79 -0.54
CA VAL A 17 -12.21 -0.63 -0.83
C VAL A 17 -11.41 -0.57 0.46
N MET A 18 -10.49 -1.52 0.65
CA MET A 18 -9.49 -1.45 1.70
C MET A 18 -8.27 -0.67 1.20
N VAL A 19 -7.86 0.39 1.90
CA VAL A 19 -6.61 1.12 1.60
C VAL A 19 -5.51 0.64 2.53
N ALA A 20 -4.44 0.07 1.97
CA ALA A 20 -3.31 -0.40 2.76
C ALA A 20 -2.39 0.77 3.17
N LEU A 21 -2.41 1.12 4.45
CA LEU A 21 -1.59 2.17 5.04
C LEU A 21 -0.23 1.61 5.46
N SER A 22 0.85 2.04 4.82
CA SER A 22 2.22 1.67 5.22
C SER A 22 2.79 2.60 6.29
N GLY A 23 2.17 3.76 6.51
CA GLY A 23 2.75 4.86 7.30
C GLY A 23 3.67 5.78 6.49
N GLY A 24 3.83 5.51 5.19
CA GLY A 24 4.55 6.37 4.26
C GLY A 24 3.66 7.41 3.56
N LYS A 25 4.32 8.42 2.97
CA LYS A 25 3.69 9.59 2.32
C LYS A 25 2.65 9.19 1.28
N ASP A 26 2.94 8.16 0.49
CA ASP A 26 2.12 7.73 -0.63
C ASP A 26 0.83 7.06 -0.14
N SER A 27 0.91 6.30 0.95
CA SER A 27 -0.24 5.62 1.54
C SER A 27 -1.21 6.58 2.25
N TYR A 28 -0.68 7.60 2.95
CA TYR A 28 -1.51 8.68 3.51
C TYR A 28 -2.19 9.48 2.41
N THR A 29 -1.42 9.90 1.40
CA THR A 29 -1.93 10.65 0.24
C THR A 29 -3.05 9.88 -0.45
N LEU A 30 -2.84 8.59 -0.72
CA LEU A 30 -3.87 7.73 -1.32
C LEU A 30 -5.15 7.72 -0.47
N PHE A 31 -5.02 7.48 0.84
CA PHE A 31 -6.19 7.35 1.72
C PHE A 31 -6.98 8.66 1.80
N GLU A 32 -6.30 9.79 2.02
CA GLU A 32 -6.93 11.11 2.10
C GLU A 32 -7.63 11.48 0.78
N LEU A 33 -6.90 11.38 -0.34
CA LEU A 33 -7.45 11.76 -1.63
C LEU A 33 -8.62 10.87 -2.01
N LEU A 34 -8.53 9.56 -1.76
CA LEU A 34 -9.60 8.63 -2.09
C LEU A 34 -10.83 8.84 -1.20
N TRP A 35 -10.63 9.08 0.10
CA TRP A 35 -11.71 9.43 1.02
C TRP A 35 -12.46 10.68 0.59
N ARG A 36 -11.72 11.74 0.21
CA ARG A 36 -12.33 12.98 -0.31
C ARG A 36 -13.01 12.79 -1.67
N ALA A 37 -12.44 11.96 -2.53
CA ALA A 37 -13.02 11.64 -3.84
C ALA A 37 -14.35 10.89 -3.70
N ARG A 38 -14.52 10.06 -2.66
CA ARG A 38 -15.80 9.36 -2.38
C ARG A 38 -16.98 10.32 -2.33
N ALA A 39 -16.84 11.44 -1.62
CA ALA A 39 -17.92 12.41 -1.48
C ALA A 39 -18.33 13.10 -2.80
N ARG A 40 -17.48 13.04 -3.83
CA ARG A 40 -17.72 13.64 -5.14
C ARG A 40 -18.05 12.60 -6.21
N ALA A 41 -18.04 11.31 -5.87
CA ALA A 41 -18.29 10.25 -6.82
C ALA A 41 -19.79 10.21 -7.20
N PRO A 42 -20.13 9.87 -8.45
CA PRO A 42 -21.51 9.79 -8.90
C PRO A 42 -22.26 8.55 -8.36
N PHE A 43 -21.58 7.71 -7.58
CA PHE A 43 -22.12 6.49 -6.98
C PHE A 43 -21.52 6.25 -5.60
N ALA A 44 -22.21 5.44 -4.80
CA ALA A 44 -21.74 5.05 -3.48
C ALA A 44 -20.73 3.89 -3.56
N PHE A 45 -19.69 3.97 -2.74
CA PHE A 45 -18.72 2.92 -2.46
C PHE A 45 -18.11 3.19 -1.08
N ASP A 46 -17.65 2.17 -0.39
CA ASP A 46 -17.08 2.26 0.95
C ASP A 46 -15.56 2.24 0.94
N ILE A 47 -14.96 2.88 1.94
CA ILE A 47 -13.50 2.92 2.13
C ILE A 47 -13.18 2.61 3.59
N VAL A 48 -12.20 1.74 3.81
CA VAL A 48 -11.60 1.51 5.13
C VAL A 48 -10.07 1.54 5.03
N GLY A 49 -9.42 2.31 5.89
CA GLY A 49 -7.97 2.34 6.00
C GLY A 49 -7.48 1.18 6.87
N VAL A 50 -6.47 0.42 6.43
CA VAL A 50 -5.92 -0.68 7.23
C VAL A 50 -4.42 -0.52 7.34
N HIS A 51 -3.94 -0.42 8.58
CA HIS A 51 -2.52 -0.46 8.91
C HIS A 51 -2.15 -1.80 9.53
N LEU A 52 -1.02 -2.37 9.12
CA LEU A 52 -0.46 -3.57 9.72
C LEU A 52 0.75 -3.18 10.59
N ASP A 53 0.56 -3.23 11.90
CA ASP A 53 1.65 -3.25 12.87
C ASP A 53 2.29 -4.64 12.84
N GLN A 54 3.57 -4.67 12.48
CA GLN A 54 4.36 -5.88 12.27
C GLN A 54 5.11 -6.35 13.53
N GLY A 55 4.95 -5.65 14.66
CA GLY A 55 5.66 -5.95 15.89
C GLY A 55 7.16 -5.67 15.83
N GLN A 56 7.59 -4.72 14.98
CA GLN A 56 9.00 -4.38 14.87
C GLN A 56 9.53 -3.75 16.18
N PRO A 57 10.74 -4.10 16.64
CA PRO A 57 11.34 -3.44 17.79
C PRO A 57 11.41 -1.92 17.60
N GLY A 58 10.89 -1.17 18.56
CA GLY A 58 10.86 0.29 18.52
C GLY A 58 9.82 0.90 17.57
N TYR A 59 8.88 0.11 17.04
CA TYR A 59 7.73 0.64 16.32
C TYR A 59 6.84 1.49 17.24
N ASP A 60 6.58 2.73 16.84
CA ASP A 60 5.61 3.62 17.46
C ASP A 60 4.50 3.99 16.46
N GLY A 61 3.34 3.36 16.63
CA GLY A 61 2.14 3.63 15.83
C GLY A 61 1.26 4.77 16.35
N ALA A 62 1.61 5.42 17.48
CA ALA A 62 0.78 6.44 18.09
C ALA A 62 0.53 7.66 17.17
N PRO A 63 1.52 8.18 16.42
CA PRO A 63 1.28 9.29 15.49
C PRO A 63 0.29 8.95 14.37
N LEU A 64 0.39 7.74 13.80
CA LEU A 64 -0.52 7.26 12.76
C LEU A 64 -1.93 7.07 13.32
N ARG A 65 -2.07 6.48 14.51
CA ARG A 65 -3.35 6.35 15.20
C ARG A 65 -4.01 7.71 15.44
N ALA A 66 -3.27 8.65 16.02
CA ALA A 66 -3.78 9.99 16.32
C ALA A 66 -4.24 10.72 15.05
N TRP A 67 -3.49 10.59 13.95
CA TRP A 67 -3.87 11.15 12.65
C TRP A 67 -5.15 10.50 12.10
N LEU A 68 -5.28 9.18 12.16
CA LEU A 68 -6.48 8.47 11.70
C LEU A 68 -7.73 8.82 12.50
N GLU A 69 -7.59 8.92 13.83
CA GLU A 69 -8.67 9.37 14.73
C GLU A 69 -9.09 10.80 14.42
N ALA A 70 -8.14 11.71 14.22
CA ALA A 70 -8.43 13.10 13.84
C ALA A 70 -9.03 13.23 12.42
N PHE A 71 -8.61 12.38 11.48
CA PHE A 71 -9.13 12.37 10.11
C PHE A 71 -10.58 11.90 10.04
N GLY A 72 -11.02 11.04 10.97
CA GLY A 72 -12.43 10.67 11.14
C GLY A 72 -12.97 9.69 10.08
N ALA A 73 -12.11 9.02 9.32
CA ALA A 73 -12.50 7.96 8.40
C ALA A 73 -12.40 6.57 9.08
N PRO A 74 -13.22 5.56 8.69
CA PRO A 74 -13.09 4.20 9.16
C PRO A 74 -11.69 3.65 8.95
N PHE A 75 -11.10 3.12 10.01
CA PHE A 75 -9.80 2.48 9.94
C PHE A 75 -9.72 1.28 10.90
N GLU A 76 -8.77 0.38 10.62
CA GLU A 76 -8.37 -0.69 11.54
C GLU A 76 -6.84 -0.77 11.60
N ILE A 77 -6.29 -0.88 12.81
CA ILE A 77 -4.87 -1.19 13.03
C ILE A 77 -4.79 -2.65 13.49
N VAL A 78 -4.19 -3.49 12.66
CA VAL A 78 -4.01 -4.92 12.92
C VAL A 78 -2.59 -5.16 13.39
N GLN A 79 -2.43 -5.83 14.53
CA GLN A 79 -1.11 -6.23 15.03
C GLN A 79 -0.86 -7.71 14.72
N ARG A 80 0.28 -8.02 14.09
CA ARG A 80 0.80 -9.38 13.90
C ARG A 80 2.31 -9.35 14.02
N ASP A 81 2.87 -10.27 14.79
CA ASP A 81 4.31 -10.48 14.78
C ASP A 81 4.73 -11.15 13.46
N THR A 82 5.05 -10.33 12.47
CA THR A 82 5.68 -10.78 11.23
C THR A 82 7.19 -10.66 11.32
N TYR A 83 7.72 -9.80 12.18
CA TYR A 83 9.15 -9.55 12.33
C TYR A 83 9.91 -10.82 12.73
N SER A 84 9.49 -11.50 13.80
CA SER A 84 10.17 -12.72 14.28
C SER A 84 10.15 -13.82 13.22
N LYS A 85 9.01 -13.97 12.52
CA LYS A 85 8.85 -14.95 11.45
C LYS A 85 9.71 -14.66 10.23
N VAL A 86 9.92 -13.39 9.89
CA VAL A 86 10.80 -12.99 8.79
C VAL A 86 12.25 -13.30 9.13
N ILE A 87 12.68 -13.07 10.38
CA ILE A 87 14.04 -13.40 10.83
C ILE A 87 14.27 -14.91 10.73
N GLU A 88 13.37 -15.72 11.31
CA GLU A 88 13.46 -17.18 11.26
C GLU A 88 13.57 -17.71 9.81
N LEU A 89 12.75 -17.19 8.89
CA LEU A 89 12.78 -17.59 7.48
C LEU A 89 14.04 -17.15 6.72
N VAL A 90 14.69 -16.06 7.13
CA VAL A 90 15.91 -15.54 6.50
C VAL A 90 17.16 -16.21 7.06
N ASP A 91 17.14 -16.65 8.32
CA ASP A 91 18.27 -17.38 8.91
C ASP A 91 18.32 -18.84 8.42
N ASP A 92 17.17 -19.47 8.15
CA ASP A 92 17.08 -20.84 7.64
C ASP A 92 17.30 -21.00 6.13
N ALA A 93 16.94 -19.98 5.34
CA ALA A 93 17.20 -19.95 3.91
C ALA A 93 18.48 -19.16 3.67
N SER A 94 19.40 -19.63 2.82
CA SER A 94 20.62 -18.92 2.39
C SER A 94 20.33 -17.66 1.54
N ASN A 95 19.34 -16.87 1.91
CA ASN A 95 18.64 -15.86 1.16
C ASN A 95 18.90 -14.48 1.79
N LYS A 96 19.77 -13.69 1.16
CA LYS A 96 20.35 -12.47 1.73
C LYS A 96 19.41 -11.24 1.77
N SER A 97 18.08 -11.42 1.65
CA SER A 97 17.13 -10.30 1.56
C SER A 97 15.84 -10.52 2.34
N TYR A 98 15.64 -9.66 3.34
CA TYR A 98 14.44 -9.64 4.19
C TYR A 98 13.17 -9.17 3.46
N CYS A 99 13.31 -8.47 2.34
CA CYS A 99 12.20 -7.78 1.66
C CYS A 99 11.20 -8.75 1.01
N GLY A 100 11.69 -9.86 0.42
CA GLY A 100 10.86 -10.85 -0.26
C GLY A 100 9.87 -11.56 0.69
N PRO A 101 10.35 -12.19 1.78
CA PRO A 101 9.50 -12.82 2.79
C PRO A 101 8.56 -11.83 3.49
N CYS A 102 9.05 -10.65 3.87
CA CYS A 102 8.26 -9.61 4.54
C CYS A 102 7.06 -9.15 3.67
N SER A 103 7.30 -8.85 2.39
CA SER A 103 6.24 -8.43 1.46
C SER A 103 5.17 -9.50 1.26
N ARG A 104 5.57 -10.78 1.19
CA ARG A 104 4.64 -11.91 1.05
C ARG A 104 3.76 -12.10 2.31
N LEU A 105 4.36 -12.09 3.50
CA LEU A 105 3.63 -12.23 4.76
C LEU A 105 2.66 -11.07 4.99
N ARG A 106 3.12 -9.83 4.77
CA ARG A 106 2.27 -8.64 4.90
C ARG A 106 1.07 -8.70 3.96
N ARG A 107 1.27 -9.12 2.71
CA ARG A 107 0.18 -9.27 1.74
C ARG A 107 -0.84 -10.31 2.18
N GLY A 108 -0.39 -11.49 2.63
CA GLY A 108 -1.28 -12.54 3.11
C GLY A 108 -2.16 -12.09 4.28
N ILE A 109 -1.59 -11.36 5.24
CA ILE A 109 -2.34 -10.81 6.37
C ILE A 109 -3.36 -9.77 5.90
N LEU A 110 -2.94 -8.83 5.05
CA LEU A 110 -3.83 -7.79 4.52
C LEU A 110 -5.00 -8.40 3.73
N TYR A 111 -4.78 -9.48 2.99
CA TYR A 111 -5.85 -10.15 2.24
C TYR A 111 -6.85 -10.83 3.19
N GLY A 112 -6.38 -11.48 4.26
CA GLY A 112 -7.27 -12.03 5.29
C GLY A 112 -8.07 -10.96 6.02
N VAL A 113 -7.49 -9.77 6.22
CA VAL A 113 -8.20 -8.61 6.77
C VAL A 113 -9.23 -8.07 5.79
N ALA A 114 -8.88 -7.94 4.50
CA ALA A 114 -9.82 -7.55 3.45
C ALA A 114 -11.02 -8.49 3.38
N GLU A 115 -10.79 -9.81 3.46
CA GLU A 115 -11.83 -10.84 3.51
C GLU A 115 -12.75 -10.65 4.72
N ARG A 116 -12.19 -10.53 5.92
CA ARG A 116 -12.95 -10.31 7.16
C ARG A 116 -13.77 -9.04 7.13
N LEU A 117 -13.25 -7.99 6.50
CA LEU A 117 -13.93 -6.70 6.33
C LEU A 117 -14.89 -6.68 5.14
N GLY A 118 -15.04 -7.78 4.38
CA GLY A 118 -15.90 -7.85 3.21
C GLY A 118 -15.48 -6.86 2.10
N CYS A 119 -14.19 -6.54 2.00
CA CYS A 119 -13.65 -5.68 0.96
C CYS A 119 -13.40 -6.50 -0.30
N ASN A 120 -13.92 -6.06 -1.44
CA ASN A 120 -13.67 -6.69 -2.74
C ASN A 120 -12.47 -6.04 -3.47
N LYS A 121 -12.01 -4.86 -3.01
CA LYS A 121 -10.85 -4.16 -3.59
C LYS A 121 -9.81 -3.80 -2.55
N ILE A 122 -8.54 -3.83 -2.97
CA ILE A 122 -7.39 -3.44 -2.16
C ILE A 122 -6.60 -2.37 -2.90
N ALA A 123 -6.60 -1.15 -2.36
CA ALA A 123 -5.88 -0.01 -2.91
C ALA A 123 -4.47 0.11 -2.30
N LEU A 124 -3.46 0.24 -3.17
CA LEU A 124 -2.06 0.38 -2.81
C LEU A 124 -1.52 1.73 -3.30
N GLY A 125 -0.65 2.36 -2.49
CA GLY A 125 -0.09 3.69 -2.74
C GLY A 125 0.98 3.77 -3.84
N HIS A 126 1.03 2.81 -4.77
CA HIS A 126 2.04 2.83 -5.84
C HIS A 126 1.75 3.95 -6.85
N HIS A 127 2.81 4.67 -7.23
CA HIS A 127 2.77 5.83 -8.11
C HIS A 127 3.54 5.62 -9.42
N ARG A 128 3.63 6.66 -10.25
CA ARG A 128 4.20 6.59 -11.60
C ARG A 128 5.65 6.11 -11.58
N ASP A 129 6.45 6.66 -10.67
CA ASP A 129 7.86 6.33 -10.54
C ASP A 129 8.05 4.85 -10.16
N ASP A 130 7.25 4.28 -9.24
CA ASP A 130 7.26 2.83 -8.96
C ASP A 130 6.98 1.99 -10.23
N ALA A 131 6.04 2.46 -11.07
CA ALA A 131 5.68 1.78 -12.31
C ALA A 131 6.85 1.80 -13.32
N LEU A 132 7.58 2.91 -13.37
CA LEU A 132 8.77 3.07 -14.22
C LEU A 132 9.95 2.24 -13.69
N GLU A 133 10.18 2.23 -12.37
CA GLU A 133 11.19 1.37 -11.75
C GLU A 133 10.91 -0.11 -12.08
N THR A 134 9.66 -0.54 -11.95
CA THR A 134 9.26 -1.91 -12.31
C THR A 134 9.46 -2.20 -13.79
N LEU A 135 9.17 -1.24 -14.67
CA LEU A 135 9.42 -1.38 -16.10
C LEU A 135 10.91 -1.58 -16.39
N LEU A 136 11.78 -0.77 -15.78
CA LEU A 136 13.23 -0.87 -15.96
C LEU A 136 13.77 -2.17 -15.41
N MET A 137 13.33 -2.59 -14.21
CA MET A 137 13.70 -3.89 -13.63
C MET A 137 13.31 -5.04 -14.56
N ASN A 138 12.08 -5.05 -15.07
CA ASN A 138 11.59 -6.10 -15.97
C ASN A 138 12.29 -6.07 -17.32
N LEU A 139 12.64 -4.90 -17.83
CA LEU A 139 13.33 -4.75 -19.10
C LEU A 139 14.77 -5.27 -19.00
N PHE A 140 15.52 -4.83 -18.00
CA PHE A 140 16.95 -5.15 -17.89
C PHE A 140 17.23 -6.54 -17.32
N HIS A 141 16.42 -7.02 -16.38
CA HIS A 141 16.64 -8.32 -15.73
C HIS A 141 15.70 -9.42 -16.23
N GLY A 142 14.53 -9.05 -16.77
CA GLY A 142 13.53 -9.99 -17.26
C GLY A 142 13.38 -10.05 -18.78
N GLY A 143 13.99 -9.12 -19.54
CA GLY A 143 13.83 -9.02 -20.99
C GLY A 143 12.41 -8.69 -21.43
N ARG A 144 11.58 -8.08 -20.55
CA ARG A 144 10.15 -7.82 -20.79
C ARG A 144 9.85 -6.34 -20.67
N MET A 145 9.18 -5.78 -21.70
CA MET A 145 8.60 -4.44 -21.63
C MET A 145 7.26 -4.48 -20.88
N GLN A 146 7.34 -4.53 -19.55
CA GLN A 146 6.16 -4.66 -18.69
C GLN A 146 6.28 -3.77 -17.45
N ALA A 147 5.38 -2.81 -17.29
CA ALA A 147 5.24 -2.00 -16.09
C ALA A 147 4.20 -2.60 -15.12
N MET A 148 4.04 -2.00 -13.93
CA MET A 148 2.92 -2.33 -13.05
C MET A 148 1.59 -1.90 -13.68
N PRO A 149 0.55 -2.76 -13.70
CA PRO A 149 -0.78 -2.36 -14.18
C PRO A 149 -1.50 -1.47 -13.14
N ALA A 150 -2.42 -0.62 -13.61
CA ALA A 150 -3.27 0.21 -12.74
C ALA A 150 -4.16 -0.62 -11.80
N GLY A 151 -4.56 -1.81 -12.23
CA GLY A 151 -5.23 -2.80 -11.40
C GLY A 151 -5.08 -4.21 -11.95
N TYR A 152 -5.29 -5.21 -11.10
CA TYR A 152 -5.30 -6.63 -11.46
C TYR A 152 -6.16 -7.43 -10.48
N THR A 153 -6.69 -8.57 -10.93
CA THR A 153 -7.38 -9.53 -10.07
C THR A 153 -6.36 -10.49 -9.46
N THR A 154 -6.51 -10.83 -8.19
CA THR A 154 -5.69 -11.85 -7.53
C THR A 154 -5.87 -13.22 -8.19
N ASP A 155 -4.86 -14.09 -8.11
CA ASP A 155 -4.89 -15.40 -8.78
C ASP A 155 -6.05 -16.30 -8.30
N ASP A 156 -6.47 -16.11 -7.05
CA ASP A 156 -7.62 -16.80 -6.44
C ASP A 156 -8.98 -16.14 -6.76
N GLY A 157 -8.99 -15.06 -7.55
CA GLY A 157 -10.19 -14.36 -7.97
C GLY A 157 -10.89 -13.54 -6.88
N ARG A 158 -10.40 -13.53 -5.64
CA ARG A 158 -11.13 -12.96 -4.49
C ARG A 158 -11.09 -11.44 -4.42
N PHE A 159 -10.02 -10.81 -4.91
CA PHE A 159 -9.84 -9.36 -4.79
C PHE A 159 -9.38 -8.73 -6.10
N GLN A 160 -9.79 -7.48 -6.32
CA GLN A 160 -9.11 -6.60 -7.26
C GLN A 160 -8.12 -5.71 -6.51
N VAL A 161 -6.85 -5.78 -6.88
CA VAL A 161 -5.83 -4.85 -6.39
C VAL A 161 -5.75 -3.67 -7.33
N ILE A 162 -5.85 -2.46 -6.79
CA ILE A 162 -5.89 -1.21 -7.55
C ILE A 162 -4.79 -0.23 -7.10
N ARG A 163 -4.32 0.60 -8.02
CA ARG A 163 -3.27 1.61 -7.80
C ARG A 163 -3.74 2.99 -8.29
N PRO A 164 -4.61 3.71 -7.54
CA PRO A 164 -5.19 4.97 -8.01
C PRO A 164 -4.17 6.10 -8.26
N LEU A 165 -2.97 6.00 -7.67
CA LEU A 165 -1.89 6.97 -7.83
C LEU A 165 -0.93 6.64 -8.99
N ILE A 166 -1.17 5.58 -9.78
CA ILE A 166 -0.20 5.07 -10.77
C ILE A 166 0.23 6.09 -11.85
N GLU A 167 -0.53 7.17 -12.06
CA GLU A 167 -0.20 8.26 -12.99
C GLU A 167 0.38 9.50 -12.30
N CYS A 168 0.40 9.55 -10.97
CA CYS A 168 0.89 10.67 -10.17
C CYS A 168 2.40 10.60 -10.02
N ALA A 169 3.08 11.76 -10.12
CA ALA A 169 4.52 11.85 -9.90
C ALA A 169 4.83 11.73 -8.41
N GLU A 170 5.97 11.12 -8.06
CA GLU A 170 6.45 11.11 -6.68
C GLU A 170 6.62 12.53 -6.13
N SER A 171 7.11 13.47 -6.95
CA SER A 171 7.30 14.87 -6.56
C SER A 171 5.99 15.55 -6.11
N ASP A 172 4.89 15.27 -6.80
CA ASP A 172 3.59 15.85 -6.48
C ASP A 172 3.03 15.25 -5.18
N ILE A 173 3.24 13.95 -4.97
CA ILE A 173 2.85 13.25 -3.74
C ILE A 173 3.67 13.74 -2.56
N ALA A 174 4.99 13.93 -2.74
CA ALA A 174 5.88 14.44 -1.71
C ALA A 174 5.51 15.87 -1.31
N GLU A 175 5.24 16.75 -2.28
CA GLU A 175 4.80 18.11 -1.99
C GLU A 175 3.44 18.14 -1.30
N HIS A 176 2.49 17.32 -1.76
CA HIS A 176 1.18 17.18 -1.10
C HIS A 176 1.33 16.72 0.35
N ALA A 177 2.13 15.68 0.59
CA ALA A 177 2.38 15.15 1.93
C ALA A 177 3.03 16.18 2.86
N ARG A 178 3.96 17.00 2.33
CA ARG A 178 4.59 18.09 3.06
C ARG A 178 3.56 19.15 3.48
N VAL A 179 2.67 19.55 2.56
CA VAL A 179 1.60 20.52 2.84
C VAL A 179 0.55 19.96 3.80
N ALA A 180 0.19 18.68 3.66
CA ALA A 180 -0.77 18.01 4.53
C ALA A 180 -0.21 17.71 5.93
N GLY A 181 1.11 17.71 6.10
CA GLY A 181 1.77 17.51 7.40
C GLY A 181 1.61 16.09 7.94
N TYR A 182 1.67 15.07 7.09
CA TYR A 182 1.49 13.68 7.54
C TYR A 182 2.56 13.23 8.54
N PRO A 183 2.18 12.50 9.61
CA PRO A 183 3.15 11.88 10.50
C PRO A 183 3.73 10.62 9.84
N ILE A 184 4.79 10.81 9.07
CA ILE A 184 5.47 9.73 8.37
C ILE A 184 6.14 8.80 9.39
N LEU A 185 5.77 7.52 9.35
CA LEU A 185 6.38 6.49 10.18
C LEU A 185 7.69 6.02 9.54
N PRO A 186 8.83 6.06 10.26
CA PRO A 186 10.09 5.53 9.75
C PRO A 186 10.01 4.00 9.64
N CYS A 187 10.32 3.46 8.46
CA CYS A 187 10.47 2.01 8.29
C CYS A 187 11.94 1.62 8.50
N ASN A 188 12.27 1.12 9.69
CA ASN A 188 13.65 0.77 10.06
C ASN A 188 14.13 -0.57 9.44
N LEU A 189 13.21 -1.36 8.86
CA LEU A 189 13.53 -2.67 8.29
C LEU A 189 14.16 -2.60 6.89
N CYS A 190 13.71 -1.64 6.09
CA CYS A 190 14.02 -1.57 4.65
C CYS A 190 15.18 -0.63 4.32
N GLY A 191 15.49 0.31 5.22
CA GLY A 191 16.53 1.33 5.03
C GLY A 191 17.93 0.95 5.53
N SER A 192 18.08 -0.18 6.21
CA SER A 192 19.32 -0.58 6.92
C SER A 192 20.18 -1.60 6.18
N GLN A 193 19.79 -2.06 4.99
CA GLN A 193 20.56 -3.04 4.21
C GLN A 193 21.45 -2.34 3.18
N ALA A 194 22.76 -2.33 3.44
CA ALA A 194 23.76 -1.91 2.46
C ALA A 194 23.76 -2.85 1.24
N GLY A 195 23.73 -2.29 0.03
CA GLY A 195 23.95 -3.04 -1.21
C GLY A 195 22.71 -3.65 -1.88
N LEU A 196 21.49 -3.28 -1.48
CA LEU A 196 20.29 -3.64 -2.24
C LEU A 196 20.29 -2.89 -3.59
N GLN A 197 20.41 -3.64 -4.68
CA GLN A 197 20.02 -3.15 -6.00
C GLN A 197 18.50 -2.93 -5.97
N ARG A 198 18.08 -1.66 -6.09
CA ARG A 198 16.69 -1.26 -6.30
C ARG A 198 16.46 -1.10 -7.78
#